data_AF-A0AAN0YL16-F1
#
_entry.id   AF-A0AAN0YL16-F1
#
_cell.length_a   1.000
_cell.length_b   1.000
_cell.length_c   1.000
_cell.angle_alpha   90.00
_cell.angle_beta   90.00
_cell.angle_gamma   90.00
#
_symmetry.space_group_name_H-M   'P 1'
#
loop_
_entity.id
_entity.type
_entity.pdbx_description
1 polymer ?
#
loop_
_entity_poly.entity_id
_entity_poly.type
_entity_poly.pdbx_seq_one_letter_code
_entity_poly.pdbx_strand_id
1 'polypeptide(L)'
;MMYKSNPLKEIVHPKTAFAQLKEAERVKHVAIAVLILLFASVVLSLLRAYFGIGTEELTKHLGRYTSEQFAFAQLLFASGHVLGGLFVPLLFLFISSIIYYLFFEMDFAKLLTIQLPVLLIFLIEDIVLFPLQLFFGVKDLFSPFSLGVWGPYITKHAFIWALLRNVSVFSVWAVSLQIIALRTLTEKPVQRIAMIVITVYLFFALLITACTEFPFSGS
;
A
#
# COMPACT_ATOMS: atom_id res chain seq x y z
N MET A 1 -15.98 9.92 25.65
CA MET A 1 -16.56 10.27 24.31
C MET A 1 -16.25 9.15 23.32
N MET A 2 -17.13 8.85 22.35
CA MET A 2 -16.98 7.70 21.45
C MET A 2 -16.76 8.16 20.00
N TYR A 3 -15.69 7.69 19.35
CA TYR A 3 -15.36 8.00 17.95
C TYR A 3 -15.71 6.84 17.03
N LYS A 4 -16.25 7.15 15.84
CA LYS A 4 -16.53 6.18 14.78
C LYS A 4 -15.53 6.41 13.65
N SER A 5 -14.69 5.42 13.37
CA SER A 5 -13.71 5.51 12.28
C SER A 5 -14.39 5.65 10.93
N ASN A 6 -13.97 6.63 10.14
CA ASN A 6 -14.44 6.84 8.78
C ASN A 6 -13.27 7.33 7.93
N PRO A 7 -12.60 6.43 7.18
CA PRO A 7 -11.38 6.76 6.43
C PRO A 7 -11.59 7.90 5.42
N LEU A 8 -12.76 7.96 4.78
CA LEU A 8 -13.08 9.05 3.84
C LEU A 8 -13.14 10.40 4.55
N LYS A 9 -13.81 10.46 5.71
CA LYS A 9 -13.88 11.69 6.51
C LYS A 9 -12.51 12.11 7.04
N GLU A 10 -11.69 11.13 7.43
CA GLU A 10 -10.34 11.34 7.95
C GLU A 10 -9.40 11.90 6.87
N ILE A 11 -9.59 11.54 5.60
CA ILE A 11 -8.87 12.14 4.47
C ILE A 11 -9.33 13.58 4.19
N VAL A 12 -10.65 13.82 4.15
CA VAL A 12 -11.19 15.14 3.75
C VAL A 12 -11.04 16.18 4.86
N HIS A 13 -11.21 15.78 6.12
CA HIS A 13 -11.16 16.67 7.29
C HIS A 13 -10.20 16.15 8.37
N PRO A 14 -8.89 16.04 8.09
CA PRO A 14 -7.95 15.35 8.96
C PRO A 14 -7.83 16.00 10.34
N LYS A 15 -7.71 17.33 10.41
CA LYS A 15 -7.50 18.03 11.68
C LYS A 15 -8.66 17.82 12.66
N THR A 16 -9.90 17.92 12.20
CA THR A 16 -11.07 17.76 13.05
C THR A 16 -11.30 16.30 13.40
N ALA A 17 -11.10 15.38 12.44
CA ALA A 17 -11.21 13.94 12.67
C ALA A 17 -10.21 13.44 13.72
N PHE A 18 -8.94 13.82 13.59
CA PHE A 18 -7.88 13.37 14.51
C PHE A 18 -7.94 14.08 15.87
N ALA A 19 -8.47 15.31 15.95
CA ALA A 19 -8.75 15.95 17.23
C ALA A 19 -9.84 15.18 18.00
N GLN A 20 -10.93 14.80 17.32
CA GLN A 20 -11.99 13.96 17.91
C GLN A 20 -11.47 12.57 18.30
N LEU A 21 -10.53 12.00 17.53
CA LEU A 21 -9.89 10.72 17.86
C LEU A 21 -9.00 10.82 19.10
N LYS A 22 -8.31 11.94 19.31
CA LYS A 22 -7.47 12.18 20.49
C LYS A 22 -8.30 12.13 21.78
N GLU A 23 -9.44 12.82 21.78
CA GLU A 23 -10.37 12.92 22.93
C GLU A 23 -11.23 11.65 23.12
N ALA A 24 -11.21 10.72 22.16
CA ALA A 24 -12.00 9.51 22.23
C ALA A 24 -11.40 8.49 23.20
N GLU A 25 -12.28 7.95 24.06
CA GLU A 25 -11.93 6.87 25.00
C GLU A 25 -12.14 5.49 24.36
N ARG A 26 -13.10 5.39 23.43
CA ARG A 26 -13.34 4.18 22.65
C ARG A 26 -13.49 4.51 21.17
N VAL A 27 -12.88 3.67 20.34
CA VAL A 27 -13.00 3.71 18.90
C VAL A 27 -13.87 2.55 18.42
N LYS A 28 -14.93 2.85 17.66
CA LYS A 28 -15.81 1.85 17.05
C LYS A 28 -15.66 1.85 15.53
N HIS A 29 -16.05 0.73 14.90
CA HIS A 29 -16.06 0.49 13.45
C HIS A 29 -14.71 0.27 12.78
N VAL A 30 -13.62 0.21 13.56
CA VAL A 30 -12.28 -0.04 13.02
C VAL A 30 -12.23 -1.38 12.26
N ALA A 31 -12.71 -2.46 12.87
CA ALA A 31 -12.72 -3.80 12.25
C ALA A 31 -13.55 -3.85 10.96
N ILE A 32 -14.70 -3.16 10.92
CA ILE A 32 -15.55 -3.10 9.73
C ILE A 32 -14.84 -2.31 8.62
N ALA A 33 -14.19 -1.19 8.94
CA ALA A 33 -13.44 -0.42 7.98
C ALA A 33 -12.25 -1.21 7.41
N VAL A 34 -11.52 -1.94 8.26
CA VAL A 34 -10.46 -2.88 7.82
C VAL A 34 -11.05 -3.91 6.86
N LEU A 35 -12.15 -4.57 7.23
CA LEU A 35 -12.76 -5.62 6.39
C LEU A 35 -13.16 -5.08 5.01
N ILE A 36 -13.76 -3.88 4.95
CA ILE A 36 -14.16 -3.23 3.70
C ILE A 36 -12.93 -2.92 2.82
N LEU A 37 -11.87 -2.36 3.40
CA LEU A 37 -10.66 -2.01 2.65
C LEU A 37 -9.92 -3.26 2.16
N LEU A 38 -9.83 -4.30 2.98
CA LEU A 38 -9.25 -5.59 2.59
C LEU A 38 -10.07 -6.24 1.47
N PHE A 39 -11.40 -6.27 1.59
CA PHE A 39 -12.26 -6.80 0.56
C PHE A 39 -12.06 -6.05 -0.77
N ALA A 40 -12.02 -4.72 -0.74
CA ALA A 40 -11.78 -3.92 -1.94
C ALA A 40 -10.39 -4.19 -2.56
N SER A 41 -9.36 -4.38 -1.74
CA SER A 41 -8.01 -4.72 -2.22
C SER A 41 -7.97 -6.12 -2.88
N VAL A 42 -8.62 -7.12 -2.28
CA VAL A 42 -8.75 -8.46 -2.86
C VAL A 42 -9.49 -8.43 -4.19
N VAL A 43 -10.63 -7.71 -4.26
CA VAL A 43 -11.41 -7.57 -5.50
C VAL A 43 -10.56 -6.91 -6.59
N LEU A 44 -9.82 -5.85 -6.28
CA LEU A 44 -8.98 -5.17 -7.27
C LEU A 44 -7.82 -6.06 -7.74
N SER A 45 -7.22 -6.83 -6.84
CA SER A 45 -6.16 -7.79 -7.18
C SER A 45 -6.68 -8.93 -8.07
N LEU A 46 -7.89 -9.43 -7.79
CA LEU A 46 -8.57 -10.41 -8.64
C LEU A 46 -8.89 -9.85 -10.03
N LEU A 47 -9.33 -8.60 -10.12
CA LEU A 47 -9.55 -7.93 -11.40
C LEU A 47 -8.24 -7.84 -12.19
N ARG A 48 -7.12 -7.45 -11.56
CA ARG A 48 -5.80 -7.46 -12.21
C ARG A 48 -5.44 -8.84 -12.75
N ALA A 49 -5.62 -9.89 -11.94
CA ALA A 49 -5.36 -11.27 -12.36
C ALA A 49 -6.28 -11.71 -13.51
N TYR A 50 -7.56 -11.37 -13.47
CA TYR A 50 -8.54 -11.72 -14.49
C TYR A 50 -8.21 -11.08 -15.85
N PHE A 51 -7.79 -9.82 -15.85
CA PHE A 51 -7.36 -9.12 -17.06
C PHE A 51 -5.91 -9.42 -17.48
N GLY A 52 -5.23 -10.31 -16.77
CA GLY A 52 -3.87 -10.74 -17.09
C GLY A 52 -2.79 -9.68 -16.79
N ILE A 53 -3.10 -8.63 -16.03
CA ILE A 53 -2.12 -7.61 -15.63
C ILE A 53 -1.09 -8.27 -14.70
N GLY A 54 0.19 -8.24 -15.09
CA GLY A 54 1.27 -8.91 -14.35
C GLY A 54 1.59 -10.34 -14.81
N THR A 55 0.89 -10.86 -15.85
CA THR A 55 1.15 -12.21 -16.40
C THR A 55 2.22 -12.23 -17.49
N GLU A 56 2.93 -11.13 -17.73
CA GLU A 56 3.88 -11.00 -18.84
C GLU A 56 5.01 -12.03 -18.73
N GLU A 57 5.51 -12.30 -17.52
CA GLU A 57 6.54 -13.32 -17.27
C GLU A 57 6.01 -14.75 -17.47
N LEU A 58 4.75 -15.01 -17.13
CA LEU A 58 4.12 -16.32 -17.34
C LEU A 58 3.93 -16.59 -18.85
N THR A 59 3.53 -15.56 -19.59
CA THR A 59 3.27 -15.64 -21.03
C THR A 59 4.55 -15.92 -21.83
N LYS A 60 5.73 -15.48 -21.37
CA LYS A 60 7.03 -15.82 -22.00
C LYS A 60 7.32 -17.32 -22.04
N HIS A 61 6.71 -18.09 -21.15
CA HIS A 61 6.93 -19.53 -21.00
C HIS A 61 5.85 -20.38 -21.67
N LEU A 62 4.87 -19.76 -22.36
CA LEU A 62 3.75 -20.47 -23.01
C LEU A 62 4.22 -21.59 -23.95
N GLY A 63 5.28 -21.34 -24.72
CA GLY A 63 5.81 -22.31 -25.69
C GLY A 63 6.56 -23.49 -25.07
N ARG A 64 6.83 -23.45 -23.75
CA ARG A 64 7.56 -24.51 -23.02
C ARG A 64 6.64 -25.38 -22.17
N TYR A 65 5.44 -24.90 -21.82
CA TYR A 65 4.51 -25.61 -20.94
C TYR A 65 3.47 -26.40 -21.73
N THR A 66 3.10 -27.56 -21.18
CA THR A 66 1.89 -28.26 -21.62
C THR A 66 0.65 -27.47 -21.22
N SER A 67 -0.50 -27.74 -21.84
CA SER A 67 -1.76 -27.07 -21.52
C SER A 67 -2.14 -27.21 -20.03
N GLU A 68 -1.85 -28.35 -19.41
CA GLU A 68 -2.10 -28.60 -17.98
C GLU A 68 -1.17 -27.77 -17.08
N GLN A 69 0.12 -27.70 -17.43
CA GLN A 69 1.11 -26.90 -16.68
C GLN A 69 0.76 -25.41 -16.74
N PHE A 70 0.32 -24.93 -17.90
CA PHE A 70 -0.10 -23.55 -18.06
C PHE A 70 -1.35 -23.21 -17.22
N ALA A 71 -2.36 -24.08 -17.25
CA ALA A 71 -3.57 -23.91 -16.43
C ALA A 71 -3.25 -23.88 -14.93
N PHE A 72 -2.38 -24.77 -14.47
CA PHE A 72 -1.92 -24.78 -13.08
C PHE A 72 -1.16 -23.50 -12.69
N ALA A 73 -0.30 -23.00 -13.58
CA ALA A 73 0.43 -21.76 -13.33
C ALA A 73 -0.49 -20.53 -13.29
N GLN A 74 -1.54 -20.47 -14.12
CA GLN A 74 -2.57 -19.43 -14.02
C GLN A 74 -3.33 -19.48 -12.69
N LEU A 75 -3.67 -20.66 -12.21
CA LEU A 75 -4.30 -20.83 -10.89
C LEU A 75 -3.39 -20.36 -9.75
N LEU A 76 -2.09 -20.69 -9.81
CA LEU A 76 -1.10 -20.20 -8.84
C LEU A 76 -0.96 -18.68 -8.89
N PHE A 77 -0.93 -18.10 -10.09
CA PHE A 77 -0.86 -16.65 -10.28
C PHE A 77 -2.07 -15.94 -9.68
N ALA A 78 -3.28 -16.39 -10.02
CA ALA A 78 -4.52 -15.85 -9.44
C ALA A 78 -4.56 -16.01 -7.91
N SER A 79 -4.12 -17.15 -7.39
CA SER A 79 -4.03 -17.39 -5.95
C SER A 79 -3.05 -16.44 -5.27
N GLY A 80 -1.88 -16.22 -5.89
CA GLY A 80 -0.89 -15.26 -5.43
C GLY A 80 -1.45 -13.84 -5.37
N HIS A 81 -2.26 -13.44 -6.35
CA HIS A 81 -2.97 -12.15 -6.35
C HIS A 81 -3.97 -12.02 -5.20
N VAL A 82 -4.77 -13.05 -4.93
CA VAL A 82 -5.71 -13.06 -3.78
C VAL A 82 -4.95 -12.92 -2.46
N LEU A 83 -3.89 -13.71 -2.29
CA LEU A 83 -3.06 -13.67 -1.09
C LEU A 83 -2.37 -12.30 -0.95
N GLY A 84 -1.82 -11.75 -2.03
CA GLY A 84 -1.20 -10.43 -2.05
C GLY A 84 -2.19 -9.32 -1.66
N GLY A 85 -3.38 -9.32 -2.27
CA GLY A 85 -4.44 -8.35 -1.98
C GLY A 85 -5.02 -8.45 -0.55
N LEU A 86 -4.79 -9.56 0.15
CA LEU A 86 -5.19 -9.74 1.54
C LEU A 86 -4.04 -9.43 2.51
N PHE A 87 -2.89 -10.08 2.33
CA PHE A 87 -1.80 -10.06 3.29
C PHE A 87 -0.98 -8.77 3.23
N VAL A 88 -0.73 -8.20 2.05
CA VAL A 88 0.06 -6.96 1.94
C VAL A 88 -0.60 -5.80 2.71
N PRO A 89 -1.88 -5.46 2.50
CA PRO A 89 -2.52 -4.38 3.25
C PRO A 89 -2.68 -4.74 4.74
N LEU A 90 -2.91 -6.01 5.08
CA LEU A 90 -2.98 -6.45 6.48
C LEU A 90 -1.64 -6.25 7.21
N LEU A 91 -0.55 -6.74 6.62
CA LEU A 91 0.80 -6.58 7.17
C LEU A 91 1.16 -5.10 7.29
N PHE A 92 0.84 -4.29 6.28
CA PHE A 92 1.03 -2.84 6.35
C PHE A 92 0.30 -2.23 7.55
N LEU A 93 -1.01 -2.49 7.71
CA LEU A 93 -1.81 -1.95 8.82
C LEU A 93 -1.24 -2.35 10.19
N PHE A 94 -0.95 -3.62 10.40
CA PHE A 94 -0.53 -4.14 11.70
C PHE A 94 0.93 -3.77 12.02
N ILE A 95 1.85 -3.98 11.09
CA ILE A 95 3.28 -3.70 11.32
C ILE A 95 3.49 -2.20 11.54
N SER A 96 2.90 -1.32 10.73
CA SER A 96 3.02 0.13 10.94
C SER A 96 2.43 0.57 12.29
N SER A 97 1.27 0.01 12.67
CA SER A 97 0.65 0.29 13.98
C SER A 97 1.50 -0.19 15.14
N ILE A 98 2.12 -1.37 15.04
CA ILE A 98 3.03 -1.89 16.07
C ILE A 98 4.27 -1.00 16.19
N ILE A 99 4.87 -0.60 15.07
CA ILE A 99 6.04 0.27 15.10
C ILE A 99 5.69 1.59 15.80
N TYR A 100 4.57 2.21 15.45
CA TYR A 100 4.15 3.46 16.12
C TYR A 100 3.75 3.26 17.58
N TYR A 101 3.22 2.10 17.95
CA TYR A 101 2.94 1.76 19.34
C TYR A 101 4.24 1.80 20.17
N LEU A 102 5.32 1.20 19.64
CA LEU A 102 6.62 1.18 20.30
C LEU A 102 7.26 2.57 20.45
N PHE A 103 7.00 3.50 19.51
CA PHE A 103 7.63 4.82 19.53
C PHE A 103 6.80 5.91 20.24
N PHE A 104 5.47 5.78 20.26
CA PHE A 104 4.56 6.82 20.73
C PHE A 104 3.74 6.42 21.96
N GLU A 105 3.79 5.16 22.41
CA GLU A 105 3.11 4.67 23.62
C GLU A 105 1.60 5.01 23.65
N MET A 106 0.95 4.98 22.49
CA MET A 106 -0.47 5.32 22.34
C MET A 106 -1.36 4.07 22.29
N ASP A 107 -2.67 4.25 22.47
CA ASP A 107 -3.63 3.17 22.28
C ASP A 107 -3.53 2.57 20.87
N PHE A 108 -3.30 1.25 20.79
CA PHE A 108 -3.17 0.53 19.53
C PHE A 108 -4.38 0.72 18.60
N ALA A 109 -5.60 0.80 19.16
CA ALA A 109 -6.81 1.03 18.39
C ALA A 109 -6.81 2.40 17.67
N LYS A 110 -6.26 3.44 18.30
CA LYS A 110 -6.12 4.78 17.68
C LYS A 110 -5.08 4.75 16.56
N LEU A 111 -3.96 4.07 16.79
CA LEU A 111 -2.93 3.88 15.77
C LEU A 111 -3.45 3.14 14.54
N LEU A 112 -4.20 2.06 14.76
CA LEU A 112 -4.79 1.30 13.66
C LEU A 112 -5.83 2.12 12.89
N THR A 113 -6.56 3.00 13.58
CA THR A 113 -7.49 3.95 12.92
C THR A 113 -6.76 4.93 12.00
N ILE A 114 -5.60 5.45 12.42
CA ILE A 114 -4.78 6.35 11.59
C ILE A 114 -4.26 5.65 10.32
N GLN A 115 -4.09 4.32 10.34
CA GLN A 115 -3.65 3.58 9.16
C GLN A 115 -4.75 3.35 8.11
N LEU A 116 -6.02 3.40 8.51
CA LEU A 116 -7.13 3.17 7.57
C LEU A 116 -7.19 4.19 6.43
N PRO A 117 -7.10 5.51 6.66
CA PRO A 117 -7.12 6.48 5.56
C PRO A 117 -5.84 6.42 4.73
N VAL A 118 -4.71 6.01 5.33
CA VAL A 118 -3.46 5.75 4.60
C VAL A 118 -3.63 4.57 3.63
N LEU A 119 -4.20 3.46 4.11
CA LEU A 119 -4.51 2.31 3.26
C LEU A 119 -5.51 2.68 2.14
N LEU A 120 -6.51 3.50 2.45
CA LEU A 120 -7.47 3.98 1.46
C LEU A 120 -6.79 4.83 0.36
N ILE A 121 -5.82 5.67 0.71
CA ILE A 121 -5.05 6.44 -0.28
C ILE A 121 -4.30 5.51 -1.25
N PHE A 122 -3.65 4.46 -0.75
CA PHE A 122 -2.98 3.48 -1.63
C PHE A 122 -3.97 2.70 -2.48
N LEU A 123 -5.14 2.35 -1.93
CA LEU A 123 -6.20 1.71 -2.71
C LEU A 123 -6.71 2.63 -3.83
N ILE A 124 -6.82 3.94 -3.57
CA ILE A 124 -7.16 4.94 -4.61
C ILE A 124 -6.07 4.99 -5.68
N GLU A 125 -4.79 4.99 -5.31
CA GLU A 125 -3.68 4.90 -6.28
C GLU A 125 -3.86 3.68 -7.19
N ASP A 126 -4.11 2.51 -6.60
CA ASP A 126 -4.29 1.27 -7.34
C ASP A 126 -5.52 1.28 -8.26
N ILE A 127 -6.63 1.90 -7.83
CA ILE A 127 -7.86 2.07 -8.62
C ILE A 127 -7.60 3.02 -9.79
N VAL A 128 -6.85 4.11 -9.59
CA VAL A 128 -6.52 5.08 -10.65
C VAL A 128 -5.54 4.47 -11.65
N LEU A 129 -4.60 3.64 -11.18
CA LEU A 129 -3.61 2.99 -12.02
C LEU A 129 -4.21 1.82 -12.83
N PHE A 130 -5.23 1.15 -12.31
CA PHE A 130 -5.84 -0.02 -12.96
C PHE A 130 -6.35 0.26 -14.41
N PRO A 131 -7.12 1.34 -14.69
CA PRO A 131 -7.49 1.69 -16.07
C PRO A 131 -6.28 1.96 -16.96
N LEU A 132 -5.21 2.56 -16.42
CA LEU A 132 -4.00 2.84 -17.19
C LEU A 132 -3.28 1.54 -17.58
N GLN A 133 -3.23 0.59 -16.65
CA GLN A 133 -2.69 -0.75 -16.92
C GLN A 133 -3.56 -1.48 -17.96
N LEU A 134 -4.88 -1.43 -17.82
CA LEU A 134 -5.81 -2.15 -18.67
C LEU A 134 -5.86 -1.61 -20.11
N PHE A 135 -5.97 -0.29 -20.29
CA PHE A 135 -6.19 0.32 -21.61
C PHE A 135 -4.89 0.71 -22.32
N PHE A 136 -3.84 1.07 -21.56
CA PHE A 136 -2.60 1.58 -22.13
C PHE A 136 -1.41 0.63 -21.93
N GLY A 137 -1.61 -0.51 -21.26
CA GLY A 137 -0.54 -1.48 -21.01
C GLY A 137 0.61 -0.91 -20.17
N VAL A 138 0.32 0.12 -19.36
CA VAL A 138 1.33 0.76 -18.52
C VAL A 138 1.83 -0.26 -17.50
N LYS A 139 3.12 -0.61 -17.56
CA LYS A 139 3.73 -1.48 -16.55
C LYS A 139 3.71 -0.77 -15.20
N ASP A 140 3.47 -1.54 -14.14
CA ASP A 140 3.39 -0.98 -12.78
C ASP A 140 4.64 -0.17 -12.41
N LEU A 141 5.83 -0.63 -12.81
CA LEU A 141 7.11 0.04 -12.59
C LEU A 141 7.18 1.49 -13.12
N PHE A 142 6.37 1.81 -14.13
CA PHE A 142 6.35 3.12 -14.80
C PHE A 142 5.05 3.88 -14.57
N SER A 143 4.43 3.72 -13.40
CA SER A 143 3.25 4.49 -13.02
C SER A 143 3.48 6.01 -13.19
N PRO A 144 2.62 6.73 -13.94
CA PRO A 144 2.79 8.17 -14.23
C PRO A 144 2.69 9.06 -12.99
N PHE A 145 2.16 8.52 -11.90
CA PHE A 145 2.02 9.23 -10.62
C PHE A 145 3.22 9.02 -9.69
N SER A 146 4.24 8.29 -10.15
CA SER A 146 5.43 7.93 -9.39
C SER A 146 6.71 8.41 -10.04
N LEU A 147 7.79 8.49 -9.26
CA LEU A 147 9.13 8.76 -9.79
C LEU A 147 9.68 7.60 -10.62
N GLY A 148 9.02 6.43 -10.64
CA GLY A 148 9.45 5.25 -11.40
C GLY A 148 9.60 5.50 -12.91
N VAL A 149 8.78 6.40 -13.48
CA VAL A 149 8.87 6.83 -14.89
C VAL A 149 10.23 7.39 -15.25
N TRP A 150 10.89 8.06 -14.31
CA TRP A 150 12.20 8.66 -14.51
C TRP A 150 13.35 7.65 -14.35
N GLY A 151 13.08 6.46 -13.80
CA GLY A 151 14.07 5.44 -13.50
C GLY A 151 15.04 5.17 -14.66
N PRO A 152 14.56 4.83 -15.87
CA PRO A 152 15.42 4.53 -17.02
C PRO A 152 16.31 5.69 -17.48
N TYR A 153 15.92 6.93 -17.20
CA TYR A 153 16.70 8.12 -17.53
C TYR A 153 17.78 8.42 -16.49
N ILE A 154 17.64 7.90 -15.27
CA ILE A 154 18.56 8.12 -14.15
C ILE A 154 19.60 7.00 -14.08
N THR A 155 19.19 5.75 -14.27
CA THR A 155 20.06 4.58 -14.08
C THR A 155 19.58 3.36 -14.86
N LYS A 156 20.43 2.35 -15.03
CA LYS A 156 20.10 1.07 -15.67
C LYS A 156 19.69 -0.01 -14.67
N HIS A 157 19.78 0.24 -13.36
CA HIS A 157 19.47 -0.74 -12.33
C HIS A 157 17.97 -0.80 -12.01
N ALA A 158 17.31 -1.92 -12.33
CA ALA A 158 15.88 -2.15 -12.09
C ALA A 158 15.47 -1.98 -10.61
N PHE A 159 16.33 -2.37 -9.68
CA PHE A 159 16.13 -2.15 -8.24
C PHE A 159 15.86 -0.67 -7.90
N ILE A 160 16.60 0.25 -8.53
CA ILE A 160 16.42 1.69 -8.29
C ILE A 160 15.10 2.16 -8.91
N TRP A 161 14.69 1.61 -10.06
CA TRP A 161 13.39 1.93 -10.67
C TRP A 161 12.24 1.51 -9.75
N ALA A 162 12.33 0.32 -9.17
CA ALA A 162 11.35 -0.21 -8.23
C ALA A 162 11.31 0.60 -6.92
N LEU A 163 12.46 1.12 -6.45
CA LEU A 163 12.48 2.05 -5.32
C LEU A 163 11.79 3.39 -5.66
N LEU A 164 12.09 3.96 -6.83
CA LEU A 164 11.50 5.22 -7.31
C LEU A 164 9.99 5.09 -7.54
N ARG A 165 9.49 3.92 -7.94
CA ARG A 165 8.07 3.62 -8.08
C ARG A 165 7.28 3.76 -6.77
N ASN A 166 7.90 3.48 -5.63
CA ASN A 166 7.28 3.68 -4.32
C ASN A 166 7.12 5.17 -3.97
N VAL A 167 7.90 6.07 -4.57
CA VAL A 167 7.72 7.51 -4.37
C VAL A 167 6.68 8.03 -5.35
N SER A 168 5.42 8.05 -4.92
CA SER A 168 4.26 8.52 -5.68
C SER A 168 3.62 9.75 -5.04
N VAL A 169 2.82 10.48 -5.82
CA VAL A 169 2.00 11.60 -5.29
C VAL A 169 1.09 11.09 -4.16
N PHE A 170 0.56 9.88 -4.29
CA PHE A 170 -0.26 9.24 -3.28
C PHE A 170 0.54 8.85 -2.03
N SER A 171 1.78 8.40 -2.18
CA SER A 171 2.61 8.10 -1.01
C SER A 171 3.03 9.34 -0.24
N VAL A 172 3.34 10.44 -0.94
CA VAL A 172 3.56 11.75 -0.30
C VAL A 172 2.30 12.22 0.43
N TRP A 173 1.12 12.02 -0.15
CA TRP A 173 -0.16 12.34 0.49
C TRP A 173 -0.41 11.50 1.75
N ALA A 174 -0.21 10.18 1.66
CA ALA A 174 -0.31 9.24 2.76
C ALA A 174 0.61 9.62 3.93
N VAL A 175 1.90 9.86 3.65
CA VAL A 175 2.90 10.27 4.65
C VAL A 175 2.49 11.60 5.30
N SER A 176 2.04 12.57 4.50
CA SER A 176 1.60 13.87 5.01
C SER A 176 0.40 13.73 5.96
N LEU A 177 -0.58 12.92 5.59
CA LEU A 177 -1.76 12.64 6.42
C LEU A 177 -1.36 11.98 7.75
N GLN A 178 -0.44 11.02 7.69
CA GLN A 178 0.04 10.28 8.86
C GLN A 178 0.82 11.17 9.83
N ILE A 179 1.65 12.09 9.32
CA ILE A 179 2.33 13.11 10.12
C ILE A 179 1.31 14.03 10.80
N ILE A 180 0.28 14.49 10.08
CA ILE A 180 -0.79 15.33 10.65
C ILE A 180 -1.49 14.58 11.78
N ALA A 181 -1.88 13.31 11.56
CA ALA A 181 -2.56 12.49 12.54
C ALA A 181 -1.73 12.30 13.81
N LEU A 182 -0.49 11.80 13.68
CA LEU A 182 0.39 11.56 14.82
C LEU A 182 0.74 12.84 15.57
N ARG A 183 0.88 13.98 14.87
CA ARG A 183 1.10 15.28 15.50
C ARG A 183 -0.11 15.77 16.28
N THR A 184 -1.33 15.46 15.83
CA THR A 184 -2.53 15.82 16.59
C THR A 184 -2.66 14.97 17.85
N LEU A 185 -2.34 13.67 17.75
CA LEU A 185 -2.50 12.75 18.88
C LEU A 185 -1.35 12.82 19.90
N THR A 186 -0.14 13.23 19.50
CA THR A 186 1.04 13.28 20.38
C THR A 186 1.57 14.70 20.58
N GLU A 187 2.27 14.92 21.68
CA GLU A 187 2.95 16.20 21.96
C GLU A 187 4.41 16.21 21.46
N LYS A 188 4.81 15.17 20.71
CA LYS A 188 6.18 15.04 20.22
C LYS A 188 6.47 16.10 19.14
N PRO A 189 7.73 16.55 19.00
CA PRO A 189 8.10 17.50 17.95
C PRO A 189 7.87 16.90 16.56
N VAL A 190 7.38 17.73 15.63
CA VAL A 190 7.04 17.31 14.26
C VAL A 190 8.22 16.66 13.53
N GLN A 191 9.45 17.09 13.81
CA GLN A 191 10.67 16.51 13.24
C GLN A 191 10.84 15.03 13.60
N ARG A 192 10.61 14.67 14.86
CA ARG A 192 10.70 13.27 15.33
C ARG A 192 9.59 12.42 14.72
N ILE A 193 8.38 12.97 14.63
CA ILE A 193 7.24 12.29 13.99
C ILE A 193 7.53 12.02 12.51
N ALA A 194 7.93 13.06 11.77
CA ALA A 194 8.25 12.95 10.35
C ALA A 194 9.38 11.96 10.10
N MET A 195 10.45 11.99 10.90
CA MET A 195 11.55 11.05 10.80
C MET A 195 11.06 9.60 10.93
N ILE A 196 10.29 9.29 11.99
CA ILE A 196 9.77 7.93 12.22
C ILE A 196 8.83 7.50 11.09
N VAL A 197 7.92 8.36 10.65
CA VAL A 197 6.97 8.05 9.57
C VAL A 197 7.72 7.76 8.26
N ILE A 198 8.67 8.61 7.89
CA ILE A 198 9.47 8.44 6.67
C ILE A 198 10.31 7.17 6.76
N THR A 199 10.94 6.87 7.90
CA THR A 199 11.69 5.63 8.09
C THR A 199 10.82 4.39 7.93
N VAL A 200 9.60 4.39 8.48
CA VAL A 200 8.65 3.29 8.29
C VAL A 200 8.26 3.16 6.83
N TYR A 201 7.99 4.27 6.15
CA TYR A 201 7.66 4.25 4.73
C TYR A 201 8.80 3.69 3.87
N LEU A 202 10.03 4.14 4.12
CA LEU A 202 11.23 3.64 3.44
C LEU A 202 11.47 2.15 3.72
N PHE A 203 11.22 1.69 4.95
CA PHE A 203 11.31 0.27 5.31
C PHE A 203 10.35 -0.58 4.46
N PHE A 204 9.08 -0.17 4.35
CA PHE A 204 8.12 -0.88 3.49
C PHE A 204 8.49 -0.79 2.02
N ALA A 205 8.93 0.37 1.53
CA ALA A 205 9.37 0.54 0.15
C ALA A 205 10.52 -0.42 -0.18
N LEU A 206 11.53 -0.52 0.69
CA LEU A 206 12.65 -1.44 0.52
C LEU A 206 12.20 -2.91 0.55
N LEU A 207 11.29 -3.28 1.45
CA LEU A 207 10.77 -4.64 1.54
C LEU A 207 10.01 -5.02 0.26
N ILE A 208 9.14 -4.14 -0.24
CA ILE A 208 8.41 -4.34 -1.49
C ILE A 208 9.38 -4.47 -2.66
N THR A 209 10.34 -3.53 -2.80
CA THR A 209 11.36 -3.57 -3.86
C THR A 209 12.20 -4.84 -3.80
N ALA A 210 12.55 -5.32 -2.61
CA ALA A 210 13.27 -6.58 -2.46
C ALA A 210 12.42 -7.77 -2.90
N CYS A 211 11.13 -7.82 -2.52
CA CYS A 211 10.24 -8.90 -2.94
C CYS A 211 9.94 -8.93 -4.45
N THR A 212 9.99 -7.77 -5.13
CA THR A 212 9.77 -7.71 -6.59
C THR A 212 11.02 -8.07 -7.39
N GLU A 213 12.22 -7.76 -6.90
CA GLU A 213 13.47 -7.88 -7.67
C GLU A 213 14.39 -9.05 -7.24
N PHE A 214 14.23 -9.61 -6.04
CA PHE A 214 15.01 -10.76 -5.56
C PHE A 214 14.15 -12.05 -5.50
N PRO A 215 14.42 -13.14 -6.26
CA PRO A 215 15.45 -13.37 -7.27
C PRO A 215 14.86 -13.86 -8.62
N PHE A 216 14.78 -12.99 -9.63
CA PHE A 216 14.72 -13.42 -11.04
C PHE A 216 15.84 -12.79 -11.90
N SER A 217 16.81 -12.12 -11.29
CA SER A 217 18.11 -11.85 -11.92
C SER A 217 18.95 -13.14 -11.91
N GLY A 218 18.53 -14.10 -12.73
CA GLY A 218 19.10 -15.43 -12.77
C GLY A 218 18.79 -16.15 -14.07
N SER A 219 19.03 -15.50 -15.22
CA SER A 219 19.43 -16.10 -16.52
C SER A 219 19.47 -15.03 -17.59
#